data_AF-A0A3S2WSQ5-F1
#
_entry.id   AF-A0A3S2WSQ5-F1
#
_cell.length_a   1.000
_cell.length_b   1.000
_cell.length_c   1.000
_cell.angle_alpha   90.00
_cell.angle_beta   90.00
_cell.angle_gamma   90.00
#
_symmetry.space_group_name_H-M   'P 1'
#
loop_
_entity.id
_entity.type
_entity.pdbx_description
1 polymer ?
#
loop_
_entity_poly.entity_id
_entity_poly.type
_entity_poly.pdbx_seq_one_letter_code
_entity_poly.pdbx_strand_id
1 'polypeptide(L)'
;MSDYRMLCSLEVIHEFYASPSRTGLQFVPSPDASAWLRRTGSFFRASGGRLDLFAPPGVLDDASSVALTFSVQAADPLFVNVTPALTGDGGLARFDSGEAELDTGTGRWLLGTAATGITAMTGGEHQPVAALPAFEVVLRLTGHEDESRRNFALRLHSRVTFWKYVLVGGWAVQQPMVVDLDQMTEFGIAEEVLSADRTPALAICSLSPLPLQEHSNRRFQLRNAAGAVLVQRLPTASASSLVRESIAGRPALVSEIFVHR
;
A
#
# COMPACT_ATOMS: atom_id res chain seq x y z
N MET A 1 -5.36 -17.53 37.35
CA MET A 1 -4.83 -17.07 36.05
C MET A 1 -5.55 -15.77 35.76
N SER A 2 -4.84 -14.69 35.45
CA SER A 2 -5.49 -13.40 35.23
C SER A 2 -6.32 -13.45 33.94
N ASP A 3 -7.63 -13.23 34.05
CA ASP A 3 -8.56 -13.27 32.92
C ASP A 3 -8.42 -12.00 32.07
N TYR A 4 -7.44 -11.97 31.17
CA TYR A 4 -7.33 -10.90 30.19
C TYR A 4 -8.38 -11.06 29.10
N ARG A 5 -9.07 -9.96 28.77
CA ARG A 5 -9.99 -9.89 27.64
C ARG A 5 -9.41 -9.04 26.51
N MET A 6 -9.79 -9.37 25.28
CA MET A 6 -9.47 -8.53 24.13
C MET A 6 -10.32 -7.26 24.19
N LEU A 7 -9.68 -6.10 24.16
CA LEU A 7 -10.35 -4.80 24.10
C LEU A 7 -10.69 -4.40 22.68
N CYS A 8 -9.78 -4.63 21.73
CA CYS A 8 -10.02 -4.38 20.31
C CYS A 8 -9.02 -5.17 19.45
N SER A 9 -9.36 -5.29 18.18
CA SER A 9 -8.46 -5.78 17.13
C SER A 9 -8.44 -4.78 15.98
N LEU A 10 -7.27 -4.60 15.37
CA LEU A 10 -7.06 -3.84 14.15
C LEU A 10 -6.30 -4.72 13.16
N GLU A 11 -6.81 -4.84 11.94
CA GLU A 11 -6.10 -5.48 10.84
C GLU A 11 -5.85 -4.48 9.70
N VAL A 12 -4.58 -4.28 9.35
CA VAL A 12 -4.18 -3.49 8.18
C VAL A 12 -4.09 -4.42 6.97
N ILE A 13 -4.92 -4.14 5.97
CA ILE A 13 -5.02 -4.88 4.73
C ILE A 13 -4.48 -3.99 3.63
N HIS A 14 -3.52 -4.47 2.85
CA HIS A 14 -2.91 -3.70 1.77
C HIS A 14 -2.93 -4.49 0.45
N GLU A 15 -3.57 -3.94 -0.59
CA GLU A 15 -3.82 -4.64 -1.87
C GLU A 15 -2.56 -5.05 -2.64
N PHE A 16 -1.45 -4.31 -2.49
CA PHE A 16 -0.18 -4.67 -3.12
C PHE A 16 0.37 -6.02 -2.63
N TYR A 17 0.24 -6.34 -1.34
CA TYR A 17 0.88 -7.51 -0.74
C TYR A 17 -0.03 -8.73 -0.83
N ALA A 18 0.54 -9.89 -1.17
CA ALA A 18 -0.24 -11.13 -1.30
C ALA A 18 -0.78 -11.65 0.04
N SER A 19 -0.24 -11.18 1.17
CA SER A 19 -0.68 -11.52 2.51
C SER A 19 -0.38 -10.38 3.49
N PRO A 20 -1.24 -10.14 4.51
CA PRO A 20 -1.01 -9.09 5.52
C PRO A 20 0.35 -9.22 6.23
N SER A 21 0.83 -10.46 6.43
CA SER A 21 2.12 -10.73 7.08
C SER A 21 3.34 -10.15 6.35
N ARG A 22 3.22 -9.89 5.05
CA ARG A 22 4.30 -9.37 4.21
C ARG A 22 4.45 -7.85 4.25
N THR A 23 3.48 -7.15 4.81
CA THR A 23 3.54 -5.69 4.98
C THR A 23 4.69 -5.26 5.90
N GLY A 24 5.16 -6.15 6.78
CA GLY A 24 6.26 -5.86 7.71
C GLY A 24 5.94 -4.72 8.67
N LEU A 25 4.66 -4.43 8.90
CA LEU A 25 4.24 -3.29 9.73
C LEU A 25 4.53 -3.56 11.21
N GLN A 26 5.13 -2.56 11.85
CA GLN A 26 5.43 -2.53 13.26
C GLN A 26 4.65 -1.42 13.93
N PHE A 27 3.99 -1.74 15.04
CA PHE A 27 3.18 -0.78 15.80
C PHE A 27 3.95 -0.33 17.04
N VAL A 28 4.21 0.97 17.12
CA VAL A 28 4.92 1.60 18.23
C VAL A 28 3.92 2.49 18.99
N PRO A 29 3.56 2.16 20.24
CA PRO A 29 2.66 3.00 21.02
C PRO A 29 3.31 4.37 21.30
N SER A 30 2.52 5.44 21.26
CA SER A 30 2.97 6.76 21.71
C SER A 30 3.34 6.74 23.21
N PRO A 31 4.05 7.77 23.73
CA PRO A 31 4.36 7.87 25.16
C PRO A 31 3.10 7.78 26.04
N ASP A 32 2.01 8.45 25.65
CA ASP A 32 0.74 8.44 26.38
C ASP A 32 0.06 7.06 26.32
N ALA A 33 0.04 6.42 25.15
CA ALA A 33 -0.47 5.07 25.01
C ALA A 33 0.34 4.08 25.86
N SER A 34 1.68 4.20 25.85
CA SER A 34 2.57 3.39 26.67
C SER A 34 2.34 3.59 28.17
N ALA A 35 2.13 4.83 28.61
CA ALA A 35 1.82 5.14 30.00
C ALA A 35 0.46 4.57 30.42
N TRP A 36 -0.54 4.65 29.56
CA TRP A 36 -1.86 4.05 29.80
C TRP A 36 -1.79 2.52 29.89
N LEU A 37 -1.10 1.86 28.95
CA LEU A 37 -0.91 0.41 28.95
C LEU A 37 -0.26 -0.07 30.26
N ARG A 38 0.83 0.57 30.67
CA ARG A 38 1.54 0.24 31.92
C ARG A 38 0.66 0.44 33.16
N ARG A 39 -0.02 1.59 33.26
CA ARG A 39 -0.86 1.95 34.41
C ARG A 39 -2.04 1.00 34.59
N THR A 40 -2.61 0.50 33.50
CA THR A 40 -3.80 -0.38 33.52
C THR A 40 -3.44 -1.86 33.53
N GLY A 41 -2.15 -2.21 33.46
CA GLY A 41 -1.71 -3.60 33.28
C GLY A 41 -2.12 -4.20 31.94
N SER A 42 -2.47 -3.36 30.95
CA SER A 42 -2.87 -3.75 29.61
C SER A 42 -1.64 -3.98 28.72
N PHE A 43 -1.80 -4.79 27.68
CA PHE A 43 -0.75 -5.05 26.70
C PHE A 43 -1.34 -5.22 25.31
N PHE A 44 -0.51 -5.13 24.27
CA PHE A 44 -0.91 -5.44 22.91
C PHE A 44 0.00 -6.51 22.31
N ARG A 45 -0.50 -7.18 21.29
CA ARG A 45 0.29 -8.06 20.41
C ARG A 45 0.19 -7.50 19.00
N ALA A 46 1.33 -7.42 18.32
CA ALA A 46 1.39 -6.94 16.95
C ALA A 46 2.21 -7.90 16.08
N SER A 47 1.65 -8.27 14.92
CA SER A 47 2.33 -9.09 13.93
C SER A 47 1.68 -8.93 12.56
N GLY A 48 2.48 -8.68 11.53
CA GLY A 48 2.01 -8.79 10.14
C GLY A 48 0.82 -7.89 9.80
N GLY A 49 0.85 -6.63 10.23
CA GLY A 49 -0.25 -5.67 10.02
C GLY A 49 -1.44 -5.83 10.97
N ARG A 50 -1.41 -6.80 11.89
CA ARG A 50 -2.44 -6.98 12.92
C ARG A 50 -1.98 -6.43 14.27
N LEU A 51 -2.88 -5.76 14.97
CA LEU A 51 -2.73 -5.32 16.36
C LEU A 51 -3.94 -5.81 17.16
N ASP A 52 -3.71 -6.58 18.22
CA ASP A 52 -4.73 -7.00 19.18
C ASP A 52 -4.38 -6.41 20.55
N LEU A 53 -5.33 -5.68 21.15
CA LEU A 53 -5.17 -5.05 22.46
C LEU A 53 -5.88 -5.88 23.53
N PHE A 54 -5.22 -6.11 24.65
CA PHE A 54 -5.74 -6.87 25.79
C PHE A 54 -5.64 -6.07 27.08
N ALA A 55 -6.65 -6.21 27.94
CA ALA A 55 -6.65 -5.60 29.26
C ALA A 55 -7.28 -6.51 30.32
N PRO A 56 -6.94 -6.31 31.60
CA PRO A 56 -7.69 -6.85 32.71
C PRO A 56 -9.17 -6.42 32.67
N PRO A 57 -10.08 -7.16 33.34
CA PRO A 57 -11.48 -6.77 33.43
C PRO A 57 -11.60 -5.44 34.21
N GLY A 58 -12.60 -4.63 33.86
CA GLY A 58 -12.87 -3.35 34.52
C GLY A 58 -11.96 -2.17 34.14
N VAL A 59 -10.99 -2.35 33.23
CA VAL A 59 -10.13 -1.24 32.75
C VAL A 59 -10.89 -0.17 31.97
N LEU A 60 -11.92 -0.58 31.24
CA LEU A 60 -12.87 0.33 30.60
C LEU A 60 -14.24 0.06 31.24
N ASP A 61 -14.67 0.96 32.10
CA ASP A 61 -16.05 1.03 32.61
C ASP A 61 -16.92 1.89 31.68
N ASP A 62 -18.25 1.87 31.87
CA ASP A 62 -19.20 2.49 30.94
C ASP A 62 -18.97 4.01 30.71
N ALA A 63 -18.36 4.70 31.67
CA ALA A 63 -18.05 6.13 31.61
C ALA A 63 -16.64 6.43 31.05
N SER A 64 -15.77 5.43 30.97
CA SER A 64 -14.40 5.60 30.52
C SER A 64 -14.29 5.67 29.00
N SER A 65 -13.47 6.61 28.53
CA SER A 65 -12.97 6.60 27.16
C SER A 65 -11.46 6.82 27.15
N VAL A 66 -10.78 6.20 26.18
CA VAL A 66 -9.35 6.38 25.96
C VAL A 66 -9.07 6.43 24.47
N ALA A 67 -8.11 7.27 24.07
CA ALA A 67 -7.52 7.27 22.74
C ALA A 67 -6.08 6.76 22.85
N LEU A 68 -5.77 5.68 22.14
CA LEU A 68 -4.44 5.09 22.09
C LEU A 68 -3.86 5.31 20.69
N THR A 69 -2.78 6.08 20.62
CA THR A 69 -2.07 6.36 19.37
C THR A 69 -0.93 5.37 19.17
N PHE A 70 -0.84 4.81 17.97
CA PHE A 70 0.25 3.97 17.51
C PHE A 70 0.87 4.57 16.26
N SER A 71 2.17 4.85 16.30
CA SER A 71 2.96 5.13 15.10
C SER A 71 3.24 3.79 14.41
N VAL A 72 2.94 3.69 13.12
CA VAL A 72 3.12 2.47 12.34
C VAL A 72 4.32 2.64 11.42
N GLN A 73 5.31 1.77 11.59
CA GLN A 73 6.52 1.74 10.76
C GLN A 73 6.41 0.62 9.74
N ALA A 74 6.82 0.87 8.51
CA ALA A 74 6.94 -0.16 7.48
C ALA A 74 8.40 -0.62 7.37
N ALA A 75 8.63 -1.92 7.47
CA ALA A 75 9.97 -2.49 7.24
C ALA A 75 10.38 -2.47 5.77
N ASP A 76 9.40 -2.48 4.85
CA ASP A 76 9.64 -2.40 3.41
C ASP A 76 9.91 -0.93 2.99
N PRO A 77 11.12 -0.59 2.49
CA PRO A 77 11.43 0.75 2.04
C PRO A 77 10.60 1.20 0.82
N LEU A 78 9.97 0.26 0.10
CA LEU A 78 9.10 0.54 -1.04
C LEU A 78 7.63 0.77 -0.64
N PHE A 79 7.28 0.65 0.65
CA PHE A 79 5.89 0.75 1.12
C PHE A 79 5.21 2.05 0.68
N VAL A 80 5.91 3.19 0.76
CA VAL A 80 5.38 4.50 0.32
C VAL A 80 5.14 4.57 -1.20
N ASN A 81 5.96 3.85 -1.98
CA ASN A 81 5.81 3.78 -3.43
C ASN A 81 4.57 2.98 -3.83
N VAL A 82 4.09 2.07 -2.98
CA VAL A 82 2.91 1.24 -3.27
C VAL A 82 1.64 1.71 -2.57
N THR A 83 1.76 2.66 -1.63
CA THR A 83 0.63 3.15 -0.80
C THR A 83 0.33 4.64 -1.09
N PRO A 84 -0.56 4.98 -2.04
CA PRO A 84 -0.84 6.36 -2.43
C PRO A 84 -1.48 7.20 -1.31
N ALA A 85 -2.22 6.56 -0.39
CA ALA A 85 -2.84 7.23 0.76
C ALA A 85 -1.83 7.93 1.70
N LEU A 86 -0.54 7.58 1.60
CA LEU A 86 0.53 8.13 2.44
C LEU A 86 1.25 9.32 1.78
N THR A 87 1.02 9.55 0.49
CA THR A 87 1.71 10.60 -0.28
C THR A 87 0.81 11.83 -0.40
N GLY A 88 0.51 12.49 0.73
CA GLY A 88 -0.24 13.76 0.83
C GLY A 88 0.68 15.00 0.93
N ASP A 89 0.13 16.17 1.27
CA ASP A 89 0.76 17.52 1.30
C ASP A 89 1.87 17.70 2.36
N GLY A 90 2.76 16.71 2.50
CA GLY A 90 3.87 16.72 3.44
C GLY A 90 3.49 16.32 4.87
N GLY A 91 2.25 15.88 5.11
CA GLY A 91 1.80 15.38 6.42
C GLY A 91 1.89 13.87 6.56
N LEU A 92 2.14 13.37 7.78
CA LEU A 92 1.98 11.96 8.15
C LEU A 92 0.50 11.59 8.06
N ALA A 93 0.17 10.51 7.37
CA ALA A 93 -1.20 10.04 7.28
C ALA A 93 -1.70 9.57 8.66
N ARG A 94 -2.91 9.94 9.05
CA ARG A 94 -3.52 9.54 10.33
C ARG A 94 -4.90 8.92 10.12
N PHE A 95 -5.10 7.76 10.73
CA PHE A 95 -6.35 7.00 10.69
C PHE A 95 -6.95 6.90 12.09
N ASP A 96 -8.16 7.41 12.29
CA ASP A 96 -8.81 7.48 13.61
C ASP A 96 -10.05 6.57 13.64
N SER A 97 -10.14 5.69 14.62
CA SER A 97 -11.28 4.78 14.76
C SER A 97 -12.57 5.49 15.16
N GLY A 98 -12.50 6.75 15.61
CA GLY A 98 -13.69 7.59 15.82
C GLY A 98 -14.39 7.99 14.52
N GLU A 99 -13.70 7.87 13.39
CA GLU A 99 -14.24 8.12 12.04
C GLU A 99 -14.56 6.81 11.30
N ALA A 100 -14.55 5.67 12.01
CA ALA A 100 -14.73 4.38 11.38
C ALA A 100 -16.18 4.15 10.94
N GLU A 101 -16.33 3.53 9.77
CA GLU A 101 -17.63 3.16 9.20
C GLU A 101 -17.83 1.65 9.22
N LEU A 102 -19.03 1.17 9.52
CA LEU A 102 -19.33 -0.25 9.53
C LEU A 102 -19.39 -0.81 8.09
N ASP A 103 -18.51 -1.75 7.77
CA ASP A 103 -18.60 -2.58 6.58
C ASP A 103 -19.65 -3.67 6.80
N THR A 104 -20.84 -3.48 6.25
CA THR A 104 -21.96 -4.42 6.38
C THR A 104 -21.69 -5.78 5.76
N GLY A 105 -20.74 -5.89 4.84
CA GLY A 105 -20.36 -7.16 4.21
C GLY A 105 -19.44 -8.02 5.09
N THR A 106 -18.60 -7.39 5.92
CA THR A 106 -17.64 -8.10 6.78
C THR A 106 -17.95 -8.02 8.27
N GLY A 107 -18.85 -7.12 8.68
CA GLY A 107 -19.16 -6.80 10.07
C GLY A 107 -18.03 -6.07 10.81
N ARG A 108 -17.02 -5.57 10.09
CA ARG A 108 -15.86 -4.85 10.66
C ARG A 108 -16.02 -3.34 10.53
N TRP A 109 -15.37 -2.60 11.42
CA TRP A 109 -15.31 -1.15 11.38
C TRP A 109 -14.12 -0.70 10.55
N LEU A 110 -14.36 -0.10 9.39
CA LEU A 110 -13.32 0.38 8.50
C LEU A 110 -12.84 1.76 8.94
N LEU A 111 -11.55 1.89 9.23
CA LEU A 111 -10.94 3.20 9.38
C LEU A 111 -10.95 3.88 8.00
N GLY A 112 -11.50 5.08 7.93
CA GLY A 112 -11.66 5.86 6.69
C GLY A 112 -10.34 6.27 6.03
N THR A 113 -10.40 7.06 4.96
CA THR A 113 -9.21 7.61 4.31
C THR A 113 -8.45 8.55 5.24
N ALA A 114 -7.12 8.51 5.22
CA ALA A 114 -6.27 9.29 6.12
C ALA A 114 -6.68 10.78 6.15
N ALA A 115 -6.99 11.29 7.34
CA ALA A 115 -7.00 12.73 7.54
C ALA A 115 -5.54 13.21 7.44
N THR A 116 -5.23 14.09 6.49
CA THR A 116 -3.91 14.73 6.39
C THR A 116 -3.65 15.54 7.65
N GLY A 117 -2.64 15.16 8.44
CA GLY A 117 -2.29 15.89 9.65
C GLY A 117 -0.91 15.54 10.21
N ILE A 118 -0.10 16.59 10.42
CA ILE A 118 1.26 16.67 10.97
C ILE A 118 2.37 16.60 9.92
N THR A 119 2.97 17.76 9.66
CA THR A 119 4.14 17.97 8.79
C THR A 119 5.27 16.99 9.12
N ALA A 120 5.66 16.16 8.16
CA ALA A 120 6.90 15.41 8.20
C ALA A 120 8.07 16.38 8.04
N MET A 121 9.01 16.34 8.98
CA MET A 121 10.23 17.14 8.94
C MET A 121 11.06 16.76 7.70
N THR A 122 11.32 17.73 6.83
CA THR A 122 12.26 17.60 5.72
C THR A 122 13.68 17.37 6.26
N GLY A 123 14.40 16.46 5.60
CA GLY A 123 15.68 15.94 6.06
C GLY A 123 16.80 16.98 6.11
N GLY A 124 17.61 16.86 7.16
CA GLY A 124 19.02 17.27 7.23
C GLY A 124 19.89 16.02 7.42
N GLU A 125 21.11 16.07 6.90
CA GLU A 125 22.02 14.95 6.60
C GLU A 125 22.39 14.01 7.76
N HIS A 126 22.61 12.74 7.39
CA HIS A 126 23.44 11.71 8.03
C HIS A 126 23.34 11.53 9.56
N GLN A 127 22.24 10.90 9.99
CA GLN A 127 22.20 10.07 11.20
C GLN A 127 21.33 8.84 10.89
N PRO A 128 21.47 7.67 11.57
CA PRO A 128 20.59 6.54 11.33
C PRO A 128 19.20 6.96 11.79
N VAL A 129 18.38 7.40 10.85
CA VAL A 129 17.02 7.89 11.11
C VAL A 129 16.26 6.70 11.66
N ALA A 130 15.86 6.78 12.93
CA ALA A 130 14.84 5.88 13.46
C ALA A 130 13.69 5.86 12.45
N ALA A 131 13.34 4.67 11.94
CA ALA A 131 12.45 4.53 10.78
C ALA A 131 11.25 5.47 10.93
N LEU A 132 11.17 6.46 10.03
CA LEU A 132 10.06 7.42 10.05
C LEU A 132 8.76 6.62 9.97
N PRO A 133 7.73 6.97 10.77
CA PRO A 133 6.46 6.30 10.69
C PRO A 133 5.89 6.43 9.28
N ALA A 134 5.31 5.35 8.76
CA ALA A 134 4.57 5.35 7.52
C ALA A 134 3.21 6.05 7.70
N PHE A 135 2.56 5.85 8.85
CA PHE A 135 1.30 6.48 9.24
C PHE A 135 1.07 6.36 10.75
N GLU A 136 0.03 7.02 11.26
CA GLU A 136 -0.49 6.84 12.63
C GLU A 136 -1.87 6.21 12.62
N VAL A 137 -2.15 5.41 13.64
CA VAL A 137 -3.49 4.93 13.96
C VAL A 137 -3.88 5.37 15.36
N VAL A 138 -5.11 5.86 15.50
CA VAL A 138 -5.71 6.22 16.78
C VAL A 138 -6.88 5.31 17.06
N LEU A 139 -6.77 4.52 18.11
CA LEU A 139 -7.84 3.64 18.59
C LEU A 139 -8.55 4.31 19.74
N ARG A 140 -9.78 4.78 19.49
CA ARG A 140 -10.70 5.30 20.48
C ARG A 140 -11.56 4.15 20.99
N LEU A 141 -11.47 3.92 22.29
CA LEU A 141 -12.20 2.86 22.98
C LEU A 141 -13.07 3.50 24.05
N THR A 142 -14.34 3.13 24.08
CA THR A 142 -15.28 3.51 25.13
C THR A 142 -15.80 2.28 25.84
N GLY A 143 -16.06 2.34 27.15
CA GLY A 143 -16.42 1.14 27.90
C GLY A 143 -17.80 0.57 27.60
N HIS A 144 -18.76 1.42 27.18
CA HIS A 144 -20.14 1.03 26.85
C HIS A 144 -20.31 0.47 25.43
N GLU A 145 -19.27 0.47 24.60
CA GLU A 145 -19.31 -0.15 23.27
C GLU A 145 -19.36 -1.68 23.37
N ASP A 146 -20.23 -2.31 22.58
CA ASP A 146 -20.24 -3.76 22.39
C ASP A 146 -18.88 -4.25 21.84
N GLU A 147 -18.42 -5.43 22.27
CA GLU A 147 -17.13 -6.01 21.85
C GLU A 147 -17.08 -6.21 20.33
N SER A 148 -18.23 -6.44 19.68
CA SER A 148 -18.37 -6.49 18.22
C SER A 148 -18.01 -5.17 17.53
N ARG A 149 -18.11 -4.03 18.23
CA ARG A 149 -17.77 -2.70 17.72
C ARG A 149 -16.28 -2.37 17.76
N ARG A 150 -15.46 -3.27 18.29
CA ARG A 150 -14.03 -3.05 18.51
C ARG A 150 -13.16 -3.91 17.59
N ASN A 151 -13.74 -4.38 16.48
CA ASN A 151 -13.04 -5.09 15.43
C ASN A 151 -12.87 -4.20 14.20
N PHE A 152 -11.68 -3.60 14.11
CA PHE A 152 -11.33 -2.60 13.12
C PHE A 152 -10.54 -3.20 11.95
N ALA A 153 -10.70 -2.62 10.77
CA ALA A 153 -9.81 -2.86 9.64
C ALA A 153 -9.41 -1.55 8.97
N LEU A 154 -8.16 -1.47 8.54
CA LEU A 154 -7.64 -0.37 7.73
C LEU A 154 -7.30 -0.94 6.35
N ARG A 155 -8.00 -0.48 5.30
CA ARG A 155 -7.73 -0.89 3.92
C ARG A 155 -6.86 0.16 3.22
N LEU A 156 -5.69 -0.26 2.77
CA LEU A 156 -4.75 0.54 2.00
C LEU A 156 -4.75 0.04 0.56
N HIS A 157 -5.06 0.95 -0.37
CA HIS A 157 -5.10 0.63 -1.79
C HIS A 157 -3.72 0.58 -2.40
N SER A 158 -3.55 -0.26 -3.41
CA SER A 158 -2.33 -0.30 -4.21
C SER A 158 -2.24 0.93 -5.11
N ARG A 159 -1.01 1.44 -5.31
CA ARG A 159 -0.76 2.48 -6.32
C ARG A 159 -1.05 1.92 -7.71
N VAL A 160 -1.73 2.70 -8.52
CA VAL A 160 -1.96 2.39 -9.94
C VAL A 160 -0.99 3.17 -10.82
N THR A 161 -0.49 2.53 -11.89
CA THR A 161 0.48 3.12 -12.82
C THR A 161 0.15 2.72 -14.25
N PHE A 162 0.52 3.55 -15.23
CA PHE A 162 0.55 3.10 -16.63
C PHE A 162 1.75 2.18 -16.82
N TRP A 163 1.56 1.04 -17.49
CA TRP A 163 2.66 0.10 -17.74
C TRP A 163 3.19 0.34 -19.13
N LYS A 164 4.47 0.69 -19.23
CA LYS A 164 5.15 1.03 -20.47
C LYS A 164 6.26 0.03 -20.73
N TYR A 165 6.04 -0.85 -21.70
CA TYR A 165 7.06 -1.79 -22.16
C TYR A 165 8.02 -1.11 -23.12
N VAL A 166 9.28 -0.99 -22.74
CA VAL A 166 10.35 -0.43 -23.55
C VAL A 166 11.16 -1.57 -24.16
N LEU A 167 10.97 -1.81 -25.45
CA LEU A 167 11.55 -2.91 -26.21
C LEU A 167 12.87 -2.46 -26.84
N VAL A 168 13.98 -3.06 -26.41
CA VAL A 168 15.34 -2.73 -26.87
C VAL A 168 15.92 -3.91 -27.66
N GLY A 169 16.59 -3.64 -28.78
CA GLY A 169 17.27 -4.68 -29.59
C GLY A 169 16.60 -5.04 -30.93
N GLY A 170 16.10 -4.05 -31.68
CA GLY A 170 15.67 -4.25 -33.06
C GLY A 170 14.31 -4.96 -33.22
N TRP A 171 13.38 -4.71 -32.30
CA TRP A 171 12.04 -5.30 -32.31
C TRP A 171 11.14 -4.80 -33.46
N ALA A 172 11.42 -3.63 -34.04
CA ALA A 172 10.58 -2.99 -35.06
C ALA A 172 10.22 -3.86 -36.25
N VAL A 173 11.15 -4.73 -36.70
CA VAL A 173 10.91 -5.65 -37.83
C VAL A 173 9.75 -6.61 -37.56
N GLN A 174 9.48 -6.93 -36.29
CA GLN A 174 8.42 -7.86 -35.90
C GLN A 174 7.05 -7.20 -35.73
N GLN A 175 6.95 -5.86 -35.79
CA GLN A 175 5.72 -5.11 -35.48
C GLN A 175 5.07 -5.62 -34.17
N PRO A 176 5.78 -5.49 -33.03
CA PRO A 176 5.37 -6.10 -31.78
C PRO A 176 4.10 -5.46 -31.22
N MET A 177 3.27 -6.29 -30.59
CA MET A 177 2.09 -5.89 -29.84
C MET A 177 2.04 -6.63 -28.50
N VAL A 178 1.55 -5.94 -27.47
CA VAL A 178 1.30 -6.55 -26.16
C VAL A 178 -0.13 -7.06 -26.13
N VAL A 179 -0.31 -8.33 -25.77
CA VAL A 179 -1.62 -8.97 -25.67
C VAL A 179 -1.84 -9.45 -24.24
N ASP A 180 -2.98 -9.06 -23.67
CA ASP A 180 -3.48 -9.63 -22.43
C ASP A 180 -4.31 -10.89 -22.70
N LEU A 181 -3.84 -12.04 -22.21
CA LEU A 181 -4.56 -13.30 -22.38
C LEU A 181 -5.90 -13.34 -21.64
N ASP A 182 -6.02 -12.56 -20.56
CA ASP A 182 -7.25 -12.48 -19.77
C ASP A 182 -8.22 -11.42 -20.31
N GLN A 183 -7.82 -10.65 -21.34
CA GLN A 183 -8.60 -9.59 -22.00
C GLN A 183 -9.13 -8.52 -21.03
N MET A 184 -8.40 -8.26 -19.94
CA MET A 184 -8.77 -7.28 -18.92
C MET A 184 -8.08 -5.93 -19.15
N THR A 185 -7.12 -5.87 -20.06
CA THR A 185 -6.32 -4.66 -20.30
C THR A 185 -5.91 -4.55 -21.75
N GLU A 186 -6.05 -3.34 -22.28
CA GLU A 186 -5.63 -2.99 -23.62
C GLU A 186 -4.32 -2.22 -23.61
N PHE A 187 -3.56 -2.37 -24.69
CA PHE A 187 -2.30 -1.69 -24.93
C PHE A 187 -2.38 -0.92 -26.25
N GLY A 188 -1.70 0.22 -26.29
CA GLY A 188 -1.56 1.03 -27.49
C GLY A 188 -0.69 0.36 -28.56
N ILE A 189 -0.54 1.05 -29.68
CA ILE A 189 0.40 0.66 -30.73
C ILE A 189 1.84 0.92 -30.28
N ALA A 190 2.80 0.23 -30.90
CA ALA A 190 4.21 0.47 -30.66
C ALA A 190 4.63 1.83 -31.25
N GLU A 191 5.29 2.65 -30.44
CA GLU A 191 5.84 3.95 -30.82
C GLU A 191 7.36 3.94 -30.74
N GLU A 192 8.04 4.59 -31.69
CA GLU A 192 9.49 4.75 -31.63
C GLU A 192 9.87 5.74 -30.53
N VAL A 193 10.78 5.31 -29.66
CA VAL A 193 11.32 6.13 -28.57
C VAL A 193 12.83 6.01 -28.51
N LEU A 194 13.46 6.97 -27.84
CA LEU A 194 14.86 6.84 -27.42
C LEU A 194 14.88 6.33 -25.98
N SER A 195 15.64 5.27 -25.75
CA SER A 195 15.98 4.81 -24.40
C SER A 195 16.83 5.87 -23.67
N ALA A 196 17.01 5.72 -22.36
CA ALA A 196 17.81 6.64 -21.53
C ALA A 196 19.27 6.78 -22.02
N ASP A 197 19.81 5.75 -22.66
CA ASP A 197 21.13 5.73 -23.30
C ASP A 197 21.11 6.22 -24.77
N ARG A 198 20.00 6.81 -25.22
CA ARG A 198 19.74 7.28 -26.59
C ARG A 198 19.80 6.18 -27.66
N THR A 199 19.63 4.92 -27.28
CA THR A 199 19.45 3.85 -28.26
C THR A 199 18.00 3.81 -28.77
N PRO A 200 17.78 3.52 -30.07
CA PRO A 200 16.43 3.33 -30.60
C PRO A 200 15.72 2.16 -29.92
N ALA A 201 14.50 2.42 -29.45
CA ALA A 201 13.63 1.45 -28.81
C ALA A 201 12.18 1.63 -29.29
N LEU A 202 11.32 0.68 -28.93
CA LEU A 202 9.87 0.83 -29.06
C LEU A 202 9.23 0.93 -27.69
N ALA A 203 8.24 1.79 -27.53
CA ALA A 203 7.38 1.84 -26.36
C ALA A 203 5.99 1.32 -26.69
N ILE A 204 5.45 0.44 -25.85
CA ILE A 204 4.05 0.02 -25.88
C ILE A 204 3.47 0.29 -24.50
N CYS A 205 2.46 1.16 -24.40
CA CYS A 205 1.87 1.59 -23.14
C CYS A 205 0.49 0.99 -22.94
N SER A 206 0.11 0.66 -21.70
CA SER A 206 -1.26 0.31 -21.35
C SER A 206 -2.20 1.50 -21.60
N LEU A 207 -3.44 1.24 -22.02
CA LEU A 207 -4.43 2.30 -22.25
C LEU A 207 -5.12 2.76 -20.97
N SER A 208 -5.07 1.94 -19.92
CA SER A 208 -5.56 2.25 -18.58
C SER A 208 -4.45 2.02 -17.55
N PRO A 209 -4.48 2.72 -16.40
CA PRO A 209 -3.58 2.44 -15.30
C PRO A 209 -3.90 1.07 -14.69
N LEU A 210 -2.87 0.38 -14.19
CA LEU A 210 -2.95 -0.95 -13.62
C LEU A 210 -2.41 -0.92 -12.19
N PRO A 211 -3.01 -1.67 -11.25
CA PRO A 211 -2.52 -1.74 -9.87
C PRO A 211 -1.13 -2.39 -9.82
N LEU A 212 -0.24 -1.81 -9.02
CA LEU A 212 0.98 -2.48 -8.60
C LEU A 212 0.63 -3.65 -7.69
N GLN A 213 1.31 -4.76 -7.89
CA GLN A 213 1.12 -5.98 -7.09
C GLN A 213 2.50 -6.60 -6.82
N GLU A 214 2.70 -7.12 -5.61
CA GLU A 214 3.92 -7.85 -5.24
C GLU A 214 4.15 -9.05 -6.17
N HIS A 215 3.06 -9.77 -6.47
CA HIS A 215 3.03 -10.88 -7.43
C HIS A 215 1.86 -10.66 -8.38
N SER A 216 2.11 -10.05 -9.54
CA SER A 216 1.03 -9.88 -10.52
C SER A 216 0.73 -11.18 -11.26
N ASN A 217 -0.54 -11.57 -11.25
CA ASN A 217 -1.04 -12.72 -12.00
C ASN A 217 -1.34 -12.41 -13.47
N ARG A 218 -1.11 -11.17 -13.92
CA ARG A 218 -1.36 -10.73 -15.30
C ARG A 218 -0.49 -11.52 -16.29
N ARG A 219 -1.12 -12.04 -17.34
CA ARG A 219 -0.50 -12.92 -18.33
C ARG A 219 -0.29 -12.22 -19.67
N PHE A 220 0.54 -11.18 -19.66
CA PHE A 220 0.84 -10.42 -20.86
C PHE A 220 1.87 -11.13 -21.74
N GLN A 221 1.62 -11.12 -23.04
CA GLN A 221 2.49 -11.68 -24.07
C GLN A 221 2.95 -10.59 -25.04
N LEU A 222 4.15 -10.75 -25.57
CA LEU A 222 4.57 -10.03 -26.75
C LEU A 222 4.33 -10.90 -27.98
N ARG A 223 3.60 -10.37 -28.96
CA ARG A 223 3.31 -11.05 -30.23
C ARG A 223 3.71 -10.17 -31.40
N ASN A 224 3.92 -10.76 -32.56
CA ASN A 224 4.02 -10.02 -33.82
C ASN A 224 2.64 -9.79 -34.46
N ALA A 225 2.59 -8.99 -35.52
CA ALA A 225 1.37 -8.74 -36.29
C ALA A 225 0.70 -9.99 -36.87
N ALA A 226 1.45 -11.08 -37.10
CA ALA A 226 0.92 -12.36 -37.55
C ALA A 226 0.36 -13.23 -36.41
N GLY A 227 0.41 -12.75 -35.15
CA GLY A 227 -0.09 -13.44 -33.97
C GLY A 227 0.86 -14.44 -33.34
N ALA A 228 2.08 -14.61 -33.88
CA ALA A 228 3.10 -15.48 -33.31
C ALA A 228 3.66 -14.89 -32.01
N VAL A 229 3.88 -15.77 -31.02
CA VAL A 229 4.40 -15.37 -29.71
C VAL A 229 5.90 -15.13 -29.80
N LEU A 230 6.32 -13.90 -29.48
CA LEU A 230 7.71 -13.49 -29.38
C LEU A 230 8.23 -13.66 -27.96
N VAL A 231 7.41 -13.30 -26.96
CA VAL A 231 7.70 -13.48 -25.54
C VAL A 231 6.46 -14.05 -24.86
N GLN A 232 6.60 -15.24 -24.26
CA GLN A 232 5.48 -15.97 -23.68
C GLN A 232 4.95 -15.34 -22.38
N ARG A 233 5.81 -14.65 -21.63
CA ARG A 233 5.45 -13.94 -20.40
C ARG A 233 6.29 -12.68 -20.27
N LEU A 234 5.63 -11.53 -20.37
CA LEU A 234 6.28 -10.25 -20.14
C LEU A 234 6.54 -10.03 -18.63
N PRO A 235 7.64 -9.33 -18.29
CA PRO A 235 7.87 -8.88 -16.92
C PRO A 235 6.77 -7.90 -16.45
N THR A 236 6.62 -7.79 -15.14
CA THR A 236 5.59 -6.95 -14.49
C THR A 236 6.21 -5.66 -13.94
N ALA A 237 5.37 -4.67 -13.66
CA ALA A 237 5.84 -3.43 -13.04
C ALA A 237 6.49 -3.68 -11.68
N SER A 238 7.50 -2.86 -11.35
CA SER A 238 8.16 -2.85 -10.05
C SER A 238 7.82 -1.58 -9.28
N ALA A 239 7.65 -1.72 -7.96
CA ALA A 239 7.49 -0.59 -7.03
C ALA A 239 8.77 0.27 -6.90
N SER A 240 9.93 -0.24 -7.33
CA SER A 240 11.21 0.47 -7.27
C SER A 240 11.50 1.35 -8.50
N SER A 241 10.72 1.21 -9.57
CA SER A 241 10.97 1.91 -10.85
C SER A 241 9.69 2.64 -11.30
N LEU A 242 9.47 3.79 -10.67
CA LEU A 242 8.33 4.67 -10.97
C LEU A 242 8.85 6.00 -11.52
N VAL A 243 8.34 6.40 -12.67
CA VAL A 243 8.67 7.66 -13.33
C VAL A 243 7.41 8.48 -13.50
N ARG A 244 7.54 9.82 -13.48
CA ARG A 244 6.45 10.72 -13.85
C ARG A 244 6.61 11.11 -15.31
N GLU A 245 5.59 10.84 -16.12
CA GLU A 245 5.55 11.20 -17.54
C GLU A 245 4.21 11.89 -17.87
N SER A 246 4.08 12.39 -19.09
CA SER A 246 2.80 12.88 -19.62
C SER A 246 2.18 11.80 -20.49
N ILE A 247 1.03 11.25 -20.09
CA ILE A 247 0.23 10.33 -20.90
C ILE A 247 -1.00 11.09 -21.40
N ALA A 248 -1.18 11.17 -22.72
CA ALA A 248 -2.24 11.96 -23.35
C ALA A 248 -2.32 13.41 -22.83
N GLY A 249 -1.16 14.04 -22.60
CA GLY A 249 -1.06 15.42 -22.13
C GLY A 249 -1.31 15.63 -20.63
N ARG A 250 -1.50 14.55 -19.85
CA ARG A 250 -1.71 14.62 -18.39
C ARG A 250 -0.56 13.97 -17.64
N PRO A 251 -0.09 14.58 -16.53
CA PRO A 251 0.93 13.95 -15.70
C PRO A 251 0.39 12.65 -15.12
N ALA A 252 1.16 11.57 -15.28
CA ALA A 252 0.83 10.23 -14.82
C ALA A 252 2.08 9.54 -14.27
N LEU A 253 1.85 8.59 -13.36
CA LEU A 253 2.90 7.68 -12.92
C LEU A 253 2.98 6.51 -13.89
N VAL A 254 4.19 6.25 -14.37
CA VAL A 254 4.52 5.20 -15.32
C VAL A 254 5.49 4.23 -14.68
N SER A 255 5.22 2.94 -14.85
CA SER A 255 6.17 1.88 -14.59
C SER A 255 6.83 1.50 -15.91
N GLU A 256 8.09 1.88 -16.07
CA GLU A 256 8.88 1.49 -17.23
C GLU A 256 9.41 0.07 -17.05
N ILE A 257 9.17 -0.77 -18.04
CA ILE A 257 9.50 -2.19 -18.00
C ILE A 257 10.32 -2.51 -19.25
N PHE A 258 11.61 -2.78 -19.06
CA PHE A 258 12.53 -3.03 -20.17
C PHE A 258 12.49 -4.49 -20.62
N VAL A 259 12.40 -4.69 -21.93
CA VAL A 259 12.42 -6.00 -22.57
C VAL A 259 13.55 -6.01 -23.60
N HIS A 260 14.58 -6.78 -23.32
CA HIS A 260 15.73 -6.93 -24.20
C HIS A 260 15.59 -8.18 -25.07
N ARG A 261 16.17 -8.11 -26.26
CA ARG A 261 16.34 -9.24 -27.17
C ARG A 261 17.71 -9.89 -27.01
#